data_AF-A0A9W4S114-F1
#
_entry.id   AF-A0A9W4S114-F1
#
_cell.length_a   1.000
_cell.length_b   1.000
_cell.length_c   1.000
_cell.angle_alpha   90.00
_cell.angle_beta   90.00
_cell.angle_gamma   90.00
#
_symmetry.space_group_name_H-M   'P 1'
#
loop_
_entity.id
_entity.type
_entity.pdbx_description
1 polymer ?
#
loop_
_entity_poly.entity_id
_entity_poly.type
_entity_poly.pdbx_seq_one_letter_code
_entity_poly.pdbx_strand_id
1 'polypeptide(L)'
;LSHDGTLKRCFGVDKKINECEWEYVSSLETIREPRQRMPRLSDLLEFLAEGGKERESIWVLLDIKTDDPAPELLSCVAQVLASTPGPVPWNKRIIFGCWNQPYINHCTIYVPTYPVALISWSPIFARKFLPQEFLSFNMFQKSLVGPMGKAFMRVLKAHDRRLFVWTVNEEEWMEWSIAQGVDGVITDEPEAFLEVCRRWEGEEGSAAAAKEGGSRLEQMKSERKDQGLKRTVKLYAEIVFIQVLVAIFTPVLMIVARFGVVGPGPKAAKALRL
;
A
#
# COMPACT_ATOMS: atom_id res chain seq x y z
N LEU A 1 7.49 -9.92 -10.58
CA LEU A 1 6.70 -8.94 -9.80
C LEU A 1 5.25 -9.07 -10.25
N SER A 2 4.38 -9.47 -9.34
CA SER A 2 2.95 -9.67 -9.60
C SER A 2 2.15 -9.30 -8.36
N HIS A 3 0.95 -8.75 -8.56
CA HIS A 3 0.02 -8.52 -7.46
C HIS A 3 -0.63 -9.82 -6.97
N ASP A 4 -1.06 -10.67 -7.91
CA ASP A 4 -1.74 -11.93 -7.59
C ASP A 4 -0.74 -13.08 -7.59
N GLY A 5 -0.97 -14.08 -6.75
CA GLY A 5 -0.23 -15.36 -6.80
C GLY A 5 -0.55 -16.23 -8.03
N THR A 6 -1.43 -15.76 -8.92
CA THR A 6 -1.85 -16.48 -10.14
C THR A 6 -1.66 -15.65 -11.40
N LEU A 7 -1.52 -16.33 -12.54
CA LEU A 7 -1.36 -15.71 -13.85
C LEU A 7 -2.72 -15.31 -14.49
N LYS A 8 -3.84 -15.66 -13.87
CA LYS A 8 -5.17 -15.63 -14.49
C LYS A 8 -5.62 -14.23 -14.88
N ARG A 9 -5.56 -13.28 -13.95
CA ARG A 9 -6.10 -11.94 -14.16
C ARG A 9 -5.30 -11.14 -15.18
N CYS A 10 -3.97 -11.18 -15.08
CA CYS A 10 -3.10 -10.35 -15.92
C CYS A 10 -2.68 -11.02 -17.23
N PHE A 11 -2.55 -12.35 -17.27
CA PHE A 11 -2.01 -13.10 -18.42
C PHE A 11 -3.01 -14.09 -19.03
N GLY A 12 -4.23 -14.22 -18.47
CA GLY A 12 -5.26 -15.12 -18.98
C GLY A 12 -4.98 -16.61 -18.79
N VAL A 13 -3.94 -16.96 -18.02
CA VAL A 13 -3.51 -18.36 -17.79
C VAL A 13 -3.97 -18.81 -16.40
N ASP A 14 -4.75 -19.88 -16.34
CA ASP A 14 -5.26 -20.44 -15.07
C ASP A 14 -4.21 -21.33 -14.37
N LYS A 15 -3.11 -20.71 -13.93
CA LYS A 15 -2.01 -21.34 -13.19
C LYS A 15 -1.52 -20.44 -12.06
N LYS A 16 -0.96 -21.04 -11.00
CA LYS A 16 -0.22 -20.32 -9.98
C LYS A 16 1.19 -19.98 -10.48
N ILE A 17 1.72 -18.85 -10.04
CA ILE A 17 3.05 -18.39 -10.43
C ILE A 17 4.13 -19.33 -9.86
N ASN A 18 3.99 -19.74 -8.60
CA ASN A 18 4.95 -20.62 -7.92
C ASN A 18 4.91 -22.09 -8.39
N GLU A 19 4.00 -22.44 -9.29
CA GLU A 19 3.93 -23.75 -9.95
C GLU A 19 4.50 -23.70 -11.38
N CYS A 20 5.11 -22.59 -11.79
CA CYS A 20 5.64 -22.37 -13.13
C CYS A 20 7.15 -22.08 -13.11
N GLU A 21 7.86 -22.65 -14.08
CA GLU A 21 9.26 -22.29 -14.34
C GLU A 21 9.38 -20.87 -14.92
N TRP A 22 10.49 -20.20 -14.62
CA TRP A 22 10.73 -18.82 -15.09
C TRP A 22 10.71 -18.73 -16.63
N GLU A 23 11.27 -19.71 -17.33
CA GLU A 23 11.27 -19.73 -18.80
C GLU A 23 9.84 -19.59 -19.36
N TYR A 24 8.88 -20.33 -18.79
CA TYR A 24 7.47 -20.23 -19.16
C TYR A 24 6.86 -18.88 -18.77
N VAL A 25 7.08 -18.40 -17.54
CA VAL A 25 6.51 -17.12 -17.08
C VAL A 25 7.03 -15.95 -17.93
N SER A 26 8.31 -15.98 -18.30
CA SER A 26 8.97 -14.94 -19.07
C SER A 26 8.47 -14.84 -20.51
N SER A 27 7.86 -15.90 -21.06
CA SER A 27 7.27 -15.89 -22.40
C SER A 27 5.85 -15.32 -22.43
N LEU A 28 5.21 -15.11 -21.27
CA LEU A 28 3.84 -14.62 -21.20
C LEU A 28 3.77 -13.10 -21.31
N GLU A 29 2.66 -12.62 -21.87
CA GLU A 29 2.35 -11.20 -22.00
C GLU A 29 1.00 -10.86 -21.38
N THR A 30 0.85 -9.63 -20.90
CA THR A 30 -0.40 -9.16 -20.35
C THR A 30 -1.52 -9.17 -21.39
N ILE A 31 -2.75 -9.46 -20.94
CA ILE A 31 -3.94 -9.44 -21.82
C ILE A 31 -4.36 -8.03 -22.22
N ARG A 32 -4.04 -7.04 -21.38
CA ARG A 32 -4.34 -5.63 -21.62
C ARG A 32 -3.20 -4.99 -22.42
N GLU A 33 -3.57 -4.16 -23.40
CA GLU A 33 -2.64 -3.36 -24.18
C GLU A 33 -2.12 -2.13 -23.40
N PRO A 34 -0.87 -1.69 -23.62
CA PRO A 34 0.14 -2.39 -24.43
C PRO A 34 0.58 -3.67 -23.73
N ARG A 35 0.68 -4.76 -24.48
CA ARG A 35 1.15 -6.04 -23.92
C ARG A 35 2.56 -5.91 -23.34
N GLN A 36 2.75 -6.43 -22.14
CA GLN A 36 4.03 -6.41 -21.43
C GLN A 36 4.35 -7.78 -20.84
N ARG A 37 5.63 -8.11 -20.73
CA ARG A 37 6.10 -9.30 -20.01
C ARG A 37 6.12 -9.05 -18.50
N MET A 38 6.16 -10.13 -17.72
CA MET A 38 6.33 -10.01 -16.27
C MET A 38 7.77 -9.56 -15.92
N PRO A 39 7.96 -8.44 -15.21
CA PRO A 39 9.30 -8.03 -14.77
C PRO A 39 9.73 -8.81 -13.53
N ARG A 40 11.04 -9.06 -13.37
CA ARG A 40 11.66 -9.55 -12.13
C ARG A 40 11.98 -8.38 -11.19
N LEU A 41 12.33 -8.70 -9.95
CA LEU A 41 12.85 -7.69 -9.01
C LEU A 41 14.17 -7.10 -9.53
N SER A 42 15.08 -7.93 -10.07
CA SER A 42 16.34 -7.46 -10.66
C SER A 42 16.10 -6.45 -11.78
N ASP A 43 15.15 -6.72 -12.67
CA ASP A 43 14.84 -5.84 -13.80
C ASP A 43 14.36 -4.44 -13.32
N LEU A 44 13.57 -4.39 -12.24
CA LEU A 44 13.17 -3.14 -11.61
C LEU A 44 14.36 -2.40 -10.98
N LEU A 45 15.23 -3.12 -10.26
CA LEU A 45 16.40 -2.51 -9.61
C LEU A 45 17.39 -1.95 -10.63
N GLU A 46 17.63 -2.67 -11.72
CA GLU A 46 18.44 -2.22 -12.85
C GLU A 46 17.83 -0.97 -13.50
N PHE A 47 16.53 -1.00 -13.80
CA PHE A 47 15.80 0.15 -14.34
C PHE A 47 15.91 1.39 -13.43
N LEU A 48 15.82 1.22 -12.12
CA LEU A 48 15.97 2.31 -11.15
C LEU A 48 17.41 2.82 -11.04
N ALA A 49 18.40 1.94 -11.20
CA ALA A 49 19.82 2.29 -11.15
C ALA A 49 20.28 3.06 -12.39
N GLU A 50 19.76 2.72 -13.58
CA GLU A 50 20.14 3.33 -14.86
C GLU A 50 19.58 4.75 -15.06
N GLY A 51 18.55 5.16 -14.31
CA GLY A 51 17.85 6.43 -14.54
C GLY A 51 18.53 7.68 -13.97
N GLY A 52 19.76 7.57 -13.47
CA GLY A 52 20.53 8.69 -12.89
C GLY A 52 19.77 9.46 -11.80
N LYS A 53 20.08 10.75 -11.66
CA LYS A 53 19.53 11.62 -10.60
C LYS A 53 18.00 11.67 -10.55
N GLU A 54 17.32 11.57 -11.69
CA GLU A 54 15.86 11.59 -11.74
C GLU A 54 15.28 10.39 -10.99
N ARG A 55 15.75 9.18 -11.31
CA ARG A 55 15.27 7.96 -10.65
C ARG A 55 15.90 7.72 -9.29
N GLU A 56 17.01 8.37 -8.93
CA GLU A 56 17.61 8.30 -7.58
C GLU A 56 16.66 8.76 -6.47
N SER A 57 15.74 9.67 -6.78
CA SER A 57 14.75 10.18 -5.83
C SER A 57 13.56 9.25 -5.59
N ILE A 58 13.37 8.22 -6.41
CA ILE A 58 12.21 7.32 -6.33
C ILE A 58 12.38 6.35 -5.16
N TRP A 59 11.33 6.19 -4.35
CA TRP A 59 11.26 5.18 -3.30
C TRP A 59 10.42 3.98 -3.76
N VAL A 60 10.70 2.80 -3.19
CA VAL A 60 9.95 1.57 -3.44
C VAL A 60 9.32 1.11 -2.14
N LEU A 61 8.00 0.92 -2.14
CA LEU A 61 7.31 0.16 -1.12
C LEU A 61 7.05 -1.24 -1.66
N LEU A 62 7.84 -2.21 -1.22
CA LEU A 62 7.80 -3.58 -1.70
C LEU A 62 6.81 -4.42 -0.87
N ASP A 63 5.60 -4.63 -1.40
CA ASP A 63 4.56 -5.47 -0.78
C ASP A 63 4.92 -6.96 -0.85
N ILE A 64 5.20 -7.55 0.31
CA ILE A 64 5.52 -8.97 0.46
C ILE A 64 4.22 -9.74 0.65
N LYS A 65 3.79 -10.41 -0.43
CA LYS A 65 2.60 -11.26 -0.45
C LYS A 65 2.81 -12.52 0.38
N THR A 66 1.71 -13.10 0.84
CA THR A 66 1.71 -14.22 1.77
C THR A 66 1.52 -15.59 1.13
N ASP A 67 1.60 -15.65 -0.21
CA ASP A 67 1.31 -16.85 -1.01
C ASP A 67 2.46 -17.87 -1.01
N ASP A 68 3.68 -17.44 -0.67
CA ASP A 68 4.90 -18.27 -0.68
C ASP A 68 5.52 -18.36 0.73
N PRO A 69 6.32 -19.39 1.07
CA PRO A 69 6.99 -19.46 2.36
C PRO A 69 7.89 -18.25 2.62
N ALA A 70 7.64 -17.50 3.71
CA ALA A 70 8.37 -16.27 4.02
C ALA A 70 9.91 -16.43 4.04
N PRO A 71 10.50 -17.51 4.61
CA PRO A 71 11.95 -17.70 4.60
C PRO A 71 12.53 -17.80 3.18
N GLU A 72 11.87 -18.58 2.31
CA GLU A 72 12.32 -18.81 0.94
C GLU A 72 12.23 -17.50 0.15
N LEU A 73 11.05 -16.85 0.18
CA LEU A 73 10.81 -15.59 -0.52
C LEU A 73 11.79 -14.49 -0.10
N LEU A 74 11.92 -14.23 1.21
CA LEU A 74 12.76 -13.14 1.71
C LEU A 74 14.25 -13.42 1.56
N SER A 75 14.68 -14.70 1.64
CA SER A 75 16.06 -15.06 1.36
C SER A 75 16.44 -14.79 -0.11
N CYS A 76 15.55 -15.12 -1.06
CA CYS A 76 15.75 -14.84 -2.48
C CYS A 76 15.73 -13.33 -2.75
N VAL A 77 14.81 -12.58 -2.12
CA VAL A 77 14.78 -11.11 -2.23
C VAL A 77 16.08 -10.49 -1.71
N ALA A 78 16.58 -10.94 -0.56
CA ALA A 78 17.84 -10.46 0.00
C ALA A 78 19.03 -10.73 -0.94
N GLN A 79 19.09 -11.91 -1.56
CA GLN A 79 20.12 -12.26 -2.55
C GLN A 79 20.07 -11.32 -3.76
N VAL A 80 18.88 -11.06 -4.31
CA VAL A 80 18.72 -10.15 -5.46
C VAL A 80 19.12 -8.71 -5.11
N LEU A 81 18.74 -8.22 -3.93
CA LEU A 81 19.13 -6.89 -3.47
C LEU A 81 20.65 -6.76 -3.29
N ALA A 82 21.32 -7.82 -2.84
CA ALA A 82 22.78 -7.86 -2.69
C ALA A 82 23.50 -7.96 -4.05
N SER A 83 22.94 -8.70 -5.02
CA SER A 83 23.55 -8.89 -6.33
C SER A 83 23.38 -7.70 -7.28
N THR A 84 22.42 -6.81 -7.00
CA THR A 84 22.07 -5.69 -7.89
C THR A 84 22.16 -4.37 -7.12
N PRO A 85 23.35 -3.92 -6.66
CA PRO A 85 23.47 -2.71 -5.83
C PRO A 85 23.04 -1.45 -6.58
N GLY A 86 22.29 -0.58 -5.90
CA GLY A 86 21.86 0.71 -6.44
C GLY A 86 22.90 1.82 -6.26
N PRO A 87 22.75 2.94 -7.00
CA PRO A 87 23.61 4.13 -6.84
C PRO A 87 23.49 4.75 -5.43
N VAL A 88 22.31 4.58 -4.81
CA VAL A 88 22.05 4.84 -3.40
C VAL A 88 21.71 3.50 -2.75
N PRO A 89 22.23 3.18 -1.53
CA PRO A 89 21.93 1.91 -0.87
C PRO A 89 20.43 1.64 -0.78
N TRP A 90 20.01 0.43 -1.18
CA TRP A 90 18.58 0.10 -1.26
C TRP A 90 17.85 0.19 0.07
N ASN A 91 18.51 -0.05 1.19
CA ASN A 91 17.92 0.11 2.52
C ASN A 91 17.57 1.57 2.88
N LYS A 92 17.99 2.54 2.06
CA LYS A 92 17.58 3.95 2.15
C LYS A 92 16.41 4.30 1.23
N ARG A 93 16.02 3.40 0.34
CA ARG A 93 15.03 3.66 -0.72
C ARG A 93 13.91 2.63 -0.81
N ILE A 94 14.07 1.47 -0.18
CA ILE A 94 13.11 0.38 -0.17
C ILE A 94 12.56 0.20 1.23
N ILE A 95 11.23 0.20 1.35
CA ILE A 95 10.48 -0.14 2.56
C ILE A 95 9.73 -1.45 2.27
N PHE A 96 9.82 -2.41 3.18
CA PHE A 96 9.12 -3.69 3.05
C PHE A 96 7.72 -3.58 3.64
N GLY A 97 6.69 -3.76 2.82
CA GLY A 97 5.31 -3.87 3.26
C GLY A 97 4.97 -5.31 3.63
N CYS A 98 4.58 -5.58 4.89
CA CYS A 98 4.26 -6.92 5.37
C CYS A 98 2.85 -6.99 5.96
N TRP A 99 2.11 -8.07 5.68
CA TRP A 99 0.72 -8.23 6.14
C TRP A 99 0.55 -8.80 7.56
N ASN A 100 1.58 -9.45 8.11
CA ASN A 100 1.47 -10.14 9.39
C ASN A 100 2.83 -10.31 10.11
N GLN A 101 2.78 -10.72 11.39
CA GLN A 101 3.95 -10.86 12.26
C GLN A 101 5.01 -11.84 11.75
N PRO A 102 4.69 -13.06 11.27
CA PRO A 102 5.69 -13.95 10.70
C PRO A 102 6.58 -13.30 9.62
N TYR A 103 5.99 -12.56 8.68
CA TYR A 103 6.77 -11.91 7.62
C TYR A 103 7.60 -10.74 8.14
N ILE A 104 7.05 -9.97 9.08
CA ILE A 104 7.81 -8.92 9.79
C ILE A 104 9.04 -9.51 10.48
N ASN A 105 8.89 -10.63 11.19
CA ASN A 105 10.00 -11.32 11.86
C ASN A 105 11.03 -11.84 10.85
N HIS A 106 10.60 -12.33 9.69
CA HIS A 106 11.56 -12.77 8.68
C HIS A 106 12.27 -11.60 8.01
N CYS A 107 11.64 -10.43 7.87
CA CYS A 107 12.35 -9.23 7.44
C CYS A 107 13.48 -8.85 8.39
N THR A 108 13.30 -8.96 9.72
CA THR A 108 14.37 -8.67 10.68
C THR A 108 15.52 -9.70 10.65
N ILE A 109 15.32 -10.86 10.03
CA ILE A 109 16.34 -11.88 9.84
C ILE A 109 17.08 -11.70 8.51
N TYR A 110 16.33 -11.60 7.40
CA TYR A 110 16.91 -11.63 6.04
C TYR A 110 17.27 -10.25 5.50
N VAL A 111 16.58 -9.20 5.92
CA VAL A 111 16.80 -7.81 5.47
C VAL A 111 16.83 -6.84 6.67
N PRO A 112 17.65 -7.10 7.71
CA PRO A 112 17.58 -6.42 9.01
C PRO A 112 17.80 -4.91 8.94
N THR A 113 18.49 -4.42 7.91
CA THR A 113 18.80 -2.99 7.75
C THR A 113 17.70 -2.20 7.05
N TYR A 114 16.67 -2.86 6.53
CA TYR A 114 15.62 -2.23 5.74
C TYR A 114 14.44 -1.80 6.61
N PRO A 115 13.85 -0.61 6.37
CA PRO A 115 12.60 -0.23 7.00
C PRO A 115 11.46 -1.19 6.64
N VAL A 116 10.56 -1.42 7.61
CA VAL A 116 9.40 -2.30 7.44
C VAL A 116 8.13 -1.53 7.80
N ALA A 117 7.07 -1.73 7.02
CA ALA A 117 5.75 -1.19 7.26
C ALA A 117 4.70 -2.30 7.37
N LEU A 118 3.88 -2.29 8.42
CA LEU A 118 2.74 -3.19 8.53
C LEU A 118 1.63 -2.76 7.57
N ILE A 119 1.23 -3.65 6.66
CA ILE A 119 0.05 -3.48 5.83
C ILE A 119 -1.19 -3.96 6.60
N SER A 120 -2.20 -3.10 6.74
CA SER A 120 -3.41 -3.46 7.50
C SER A 120 -4.66 -2.71 7.05
N TRP A 121 -5.79 -3.40 7.12
CA TRP A 121 -7.13 -2.85 6.89
C TRP A 121 -7.72 -2.14 8.12
N SER A 122 -7.12 -2.33 9.30
CA SER A 122 -7.74 -1.98 10.57
C SER A 122 -6.76 -1.32 11.54
N PRO A 123 -7.05 -0.09 12.03
CA PRO A 123 -6.23 0.54 13.06
C PRO A 123 -6.31 -0.23 14.38
N ILE A 124 -7.43 -0.92 14.68
CA ILE A 124 -7.56 -1.73 15.90
C ILE A 124 -6.57 -2.89 15.89
N PHE A 125 -6.45 -3.57 14.74
CA PHE A 125 -5.46 -4.62 14.57
C PHE A 125 -4.04 -4.06 14.57
N ALA A 126 -3.78 -3.00 13.80
CA ALA A 126 -2.45 -2.39 13.66
C ALA A 126 -1.90 -1.86 15.00
N ARG A 127 -2.78 -1.39 15.91
CA ARG A 127 -2.39 -0.96 17.27
C ARG A 127 -1.63 -2.02 18.06
N LYS A 128 -1.85 -3.31 17.80
CA LYS A 128 -1.12 -4.40 18.47
C LYS A 128 0.38 -4.40 18.15
N PHE A 129 0.77 -3.75 17.06
CA PHE A 129 2.14 -3.64 16.58
C PHE A 129 2.84 -2.36 17.02
N LEU A 130 2.14 -1.43 17.70
CA LEU A 130 2.75 -0.20 18.21
C LEU A 130 3.96 -0.40 19.14
N PRO A 131 4.04 -1.48 19.96
CA PRO A 131 5.25 -1.75 20.75
C PRO A 131 6.50 -2.05 19.91
N GLN A 132 6.37 -2.37 18.62
CA GLN A 132 7.50 -2.62 17.73
C GLN A 132 7.98 -1.30 17.13
N GLU A 133 8.91 -0.68 17.84
CA GLU A 133 9.46 0.64 17.55
C GLU A 133 10.33 0.78 16.29
N PHE A 134 10.32 -0.20 15.40
CA PHE A 134 10.95 -0.07 14.07
C PHE A 134 9.91 -0.04 12.95
N LEU A 135 8.65 -0.35 13.26
CA LEU A 135 7.60 -0.46 12.26
C LEU A 135 7.01 0.90 11.89
N SER A 136 6.87 1.10 10.59
CA SER A 136 5.94 2.07 10.00
C SER A 136 4.61 1.38 9.67
N PHE A 137 3.64 2.11 9.12
CA PHE A 137 2.31 1.58 8.84
C PHE A 137 1.86 1.92 7.43
N ASN A 138 1.24 0.95 6.76
CA ASN A 138 0.66 1.07 5.43
C ASN A 138 -0.83 0.67 5.49
N MET A 139 -1.73 1.64 5.61
CA MET A 139 -3.10 1.41 6.10
C MET A 139 -4.17 1.59 5.02
N PHE A 140 -5.24 0.79 5.08
CA PHE A 140 -6.45 1.08 4.32
C PHE A 140 -7.02 2.45 4.75
N GLN A 141 -7.02 3.42 3.83
CA GLN A 141 -7.24 4.83 4.16
C GLN A 141 -8.56 5.07 4.92
N LYS A 142 -9.67 4.51 4.43
CA LYS A 142 -11.00 4.77 5.01
C LYS A 142 -11.12 4.28 6.45
N SER A 143 -10.31 3.29 6.86
CA SER A 143 -10.29 2.80 8.24
C SER A 143 -9.71 3.81 9.23
N LEU A 144 -8.98 4.83 8.75
CA LEU A 144 -8.37 5.88 9.57
C LEU A 144 -9.30 7.07 9.81
N VAL A 145 -10.44 7.11 9.15
CA VAL A 145 -11.37 8.22 9.31
C VAL A 145 -12.22 8.03 10.57
N GLY A 146 -12.30 9.09 11.37
CA GLY A 146 -13.01 9.09 12.66
C GLY A 146 -12.09 9.07 13.88
N PRO A 147 -12.66 9.04 15.10
CA PRO A 147 -11.91 9.24 16.34
C PRO A 147 -10.81 8.21 16.59
N MET A 148 -11.07 6.93 16.29
CA MET A 148 -10.12 5.85 16.50
C MET A 148 -8.89 5.97 15.59
N GLY A 149 -9.11 6.26 14.30
CA GLY A 149 -8.04 6.50 13.36
C GLY A 149 -7.25 7.76 13.68
N LYS A 150 -7.92 8.87 14.03
CA LYS A 150 -7.24 10.08 14.55
C LYS A 150 -6.39 9.82 15.79
N ALA A 151 -6.88 8.99 16.72
CA ALA A 151 -6.09 8.59 17.88
C ALA A 151 -4.89 7.72 17.50
N PHE A 152 -5.03 6.85 16.51
CA PHE A 152 -3.93 6.06 15.97
C PHE A 152 -2.86 6.93 15.29
N MET A 153 -3.26 7.81 14.36
CA MET A 153 -2.36 8.72 13.66
C MET A 153 -1.61 9.65 14.62
N ARG A 154 -2.25 10.13 15.69
CA ARG A 154 -1.59 10.91 16.74
C ARG A 154 -0.46 10.14 17.43
N VAL A 155 -0.67 8.86 17.71
CA VAL A 155 0.38 8.01 18.31
C VAL A 155 1.54 7.84 17.33
N LEU A 156 1.25 7.60 16.04
CA LEU A 156 2.27 7.46 15.01
C LEU A 156 3.14 8.72 14.90
N LYS A 157 2.51 9.89 14.78
CA LYS A 157 3.20 11.18 14.73
C LYS A 157 4.05 11.47 15.97
N ALA A 158 3.55 11.11 17.17
CA ALA A 158 4.28 11.31 18.42
C ALA A 158 5.55 10.44 18.53
N HIS A 159 5.64 9.36 17.76
CA HIS A 159 6.79 8.43 17.77
C HIS A 159 7.55 8.43 16.43
N ASP A 160 7.37 9.46 15.61
CA ASP A 160 8.01 9.62 14.29
C ASP A 160 7.84 8.38 13.38
N ARG A 161 6.64 7.80 13.41
CA ARG A 161 6.28 6.61 12.63
C ARG A 161 5.68 7.04 11.30
N ARG A 162 6.25 6.55 10.20
CA ARG A 162 5.67 6.81 8.87
C ARG A 162 4.32 6.13 8.70
N LEU A 163 3.43 6.80 8.00
CA LEU A 163 2.11 6.34 7.64
C LEU A 163 1.88 6.49 6.13
N PHE A 164 1.74 5.35 5.46
CA PHE A 164 1.29 5.25 4.08
C PHE A 164 -0.18 4.83 4.04
N VAL A 165 -0.91 5.19 2.99
CA VAL A 165 -2.31 4.81 2.81
C VAL A 165 -2.61 4.27 1.41
N TRP A 166 -3.56 3.35 1.31
CA TRP A 166 -3.93 2.67 0.07
C TRP A 166 -5.41 2.29 0.01
N THR A 167 -5.95 1.93 -1.16
CA THR A 167 -5.59 2.50 -2.47
C THR A 167 -6.48 3.71 -2.67
N VAL A 168 -5.91 4.87 -2.99
CA VAL A 168 -6.65 6.14 -2.99
C VAL A 168 -6.65 6.72 -4.40
N ASN A 169 -7.75 6.54 -5.11
CA ASN A 169 -7.89 6.99 -6.51
C ASN A 169 -8.79 8.22 -6.65
N GLU A 170 -9.50 8.59 -5.59
CA GLU A 170 -10.41 9.73 -5.56
C GLU A 170 -9.69 10.99 -5.06
N GLU A 171 -9.80 12.09 -5.80
CA GLU A 171 -9.16 13.39 -5.50
C GLU A 171 -9.50 13.90 -4.09
N GLU A 172 -10.76 13.85 -3.69
CA GLU A 172 -11.23 14.27 -2.35
C GLU A 172 -10.49 13.56 -1.22
N TRP A 173 -10.15 12.29 -1.48
CA TRP A 173 -9.45 11.44 -0.53
C TRP A 173 -7.94 11.63 -0.60
N MET A 174 -7.40 11.99 -1.76
CA MET A 174 -6.02 12.47 -1.87
C MET A 174 -5.83 13.75 -1.04
N GLU A 175 -6.72 14.74 -1.18
CA GLU A 175 -6.71 15.96 -0.38
C GLU A 175 -6.82 15.67 1.12
N TRP A 176 -7.73 14.75 1.50
CA TRP A 176 -7.84 14.31 2.88
C TRP A 176 -6.54 13.70 3.42
N SER A 177 -5.86 12.87 2.63
CA SER A 177 -4.56 12.26 2.99
C SER A 177 -3.50 13.32 3.29
N ILE A 178 -3.35 14.30 2.38
CA ILE A 178 -2.40 15.40 2.56
C ILE A 178 -2.74 16.20 3.82
N ALA A 179 -4.02 16.53 4.02
CA ALA A 179 -4.47 17.26 5.19
C ALA A 179 -4.25 16.50 6.51
N GLN A 180 -4.19 15.16 6.49
CA GLN A 180 -3.83 14.37 7.67
C GLN A 180 -2.31 14.24 7.88
N GLY A 181 -1.50 14.69 6.93
CA GLY A 181 -0.04 14.59 6.98
C GLY A 181 0.47 13.15 6.90
N VAL A 182 -0.14 12.33 6.03
CA VAL A 182 0.40 11.00 5.72
C VAL A 182 1.68 11.12 4.89
N ASP A 183 2.61 10.18 5.03
CA ASP A 183 3.92 10.19 4.38
C ASP A 183 3.88 9.68 2.93
N GLY A 184 2.79 9.02 2.53
CA GLY A 184 2.61 8.62 1.14
C GLY A 184 1.23 8.02 0.86
N VAL A 185 0.82 8.14 -0.40
CA VAL A 185 -0.46 7.64 -0.91
C VAL A 185 -0.16 6.67 -2.04
N ILE A 186 -0.67 5.45 -1.92
CA ILE A 186 -0.65 4.44 -2.99
C ILE A 186 -1.91 4.65 -3.81
N THR A 187 -1.73 4.91 -5.09
CA THR A 187 -2.80 5.27 -6.04
C THR A 187 -2.51 4.66 -7.40
N ASP A 188 -3.57 4.33 -8.13
CA ASP A 188 -3.50 4.00 -9.55
C ASP A 188 -3.44 5.25 -10.44
N GLU A 189 -3.63 6.46 -9.84
CA GLU A 189 -3.71 7.76 -10.52
C GLU A 189 -2.57 8.71 -10.07
N PRO A 190 -1.29 8.37 -10.31
CA PRO A 190 -0.15 9.13 -9.78
C PRO A 190 -0.07 10.56 -10.32
N GLU A 191 -0.41 10.78 -11.59
CA GLU A 191 -0.40 12.12 -12.21
C GLU A 191 -1.44 13.05 -11.57
N ALA A 192 -2.64 12.54 -11.34
CA ALA A 192 -3.70 13.25 -10.64
C ALA A 192 -3.25 13.61 -9.22
N PHE A 193 -2.64 12.66 -8.49
CA PHE A 193 -2.17 12.94 -7.14
C PHE A 193 -1.07 14.00 -7.10
N LEU A 194 -0.13 13.99 -8.05
CA LEU A 194 0.89 15.04 -8.18
C LEU A 194 0.26 16.42 -8.45
N GLU A 195 -0.83 16.49 -9.20
CA GLU A 195 -1.57 17.74 -9.39
C GLU A 195 -2.19 18.23 -8.07
N VAL A 196 -2.82 17.34 -7.31
CA VAL A 196 -3.38 17.66 -5.99
C VAL A 196 -2.30 18.21 -5.06
N CYS A 197 -1.12 17.56 -5.00
CA CYS A 197 0.02 18.04 -4.20
C CYS A 197 0.46 19.44 -4.61
N ARG A 198 0.64 19.70 -5.92
CA ARG A 198 1.04 21.04 -6.42
C ARG A 198 0.04 22.13 -6.05
N ARG A 199 -1.26 21.84 -6.15
CA ARG A 199 -2.31 22.80 -5.76
C ARG A 199 -2.28 23.07 -4.26
N TRP A 200 -2.11 22.03 -3.44
CA TRP A 200 -2.01 22.16 -1.99
C TRP A 200 -0.82 23.02 -1.56
N GLU A 201 0.38 22.78 -2.12
CA GLU A 201 1.59 23.57 -1.83
C GLU A 201 1.41 25.05 -2.24
N GLY A 202 0.79 25.32 -3.38
CA GLY A 202 0.47 26.67 -3.84
C GLY A 202 -0.55 27.39 -2.95
N GLU A 203 -1.55 26.67 -2.45
CA GLU A 203 -2.54 27.20 -1.50
C GLU A 203 -1.92 27.50 -0.12
N GLU A 204 -1.03 26.66 0.40
CA GLU A 204 -0.32 26.93 1.65
C GLU A 204 0.59 28.17 1.53
N GLY A 205 1.32 28.30 0.42
CA GLY A 205 2.15 29.47 0.13
C GLY A 205 1.33 30.76 0.00
N SER A 206 0.16 30.68 -0.65
CA SER A 206 -0.78 31.79 -0.78
C SER A 206 -1.49 32.15 0.53
N ALA A 207 -1.87 31.16 1.34
CA ALA A 207 -2.50 31.38 2.65
C ALA A 207 -1.53 31.97 3.69
N ALA A 208 -0.23 31.64 3.59
CA ALA A 208 0.82 32.30 4.35
C ALA A 208 0.97 33.79 3.97
N ALA A 209 0.84 34.12 2.67
CA ALA A 209 0.89 35.49 2.16
C ALA A 209 -0.41 36.29 2.38
N ALA A 210 -1.57 35.63 2.36
CA ALA A 210 -2.89 36.26 2.48
C ALA A 210 -3.30 36.59 3.93
N LYS A 211 -2.45 36.27 4.93
CA LYS A 211 -2.63 36.77 6.31
C LYS A 211 -2.49 38.30 6.43
N GLU A 212 -2.23 39.02 5.33
CA GLU A 212 -2.08 40.48 5.28
C GLU A 212 -3.18 41.28 4.53
N GLY A 213 -4.31 40.71 4.09
CA GLY A 213 -5.34 41.54 3.41
C GLY A 213 -6.72 40.92 3.24
N GLY A 214 -7.78 41.67 3.60
CA GLY A 214 -9.11 41.13 3.91
C GLY A 214 -10.27 41.27 2.90
N SER A 215 -11.44 40.89 3.44
CA SER A 215 -12.87 41.08 3.12
C SER A 215 -13.53 40.47 1.87
N ARG A 216 -12.93 40.43 0.67
CA ARG A 216 -13.60 39.80 -0.51
C ARG A 216 -13.45 38.28 -0.55
N LEU A 217 -12.46 37.77 0.16
CA LEU A 217 -12.16 36.34 0.31
C LEU A 217 -13.17 35.62 1.21
N GLU A 218 -13.82 36.32 2.14
CA GLU A 218 -14.73 35.76 3.15
C GLU A 218 -16.02 35.21 2.52
N GLN A 219 -16.55 35.87 1.49
CA GLN A 219 -17.81 35.48 0.85
C GLN A 219 -17.65 34.28 -0.09
N MET A 220 -16.56 34.23 -0.87
CA MET A 220 -16.19 33.05 -1.66
C MET A 220 -15.79 31.85 -0.77
N LYS A 221 -15.13 32.11 0.37
CA LYS A 221 -14.85 31.07 1.37
C LYS A 221 -16.14 30.49 1.94
N SER A 222 -17.16 31.33 2.21
CA SER A 222 -18.45 30.89 2.77
C SER A 222 -19.20 29.91 1.86
N GLU A 223 -19.33 30.22 0.57
CA GLU A 223 -20.04 29.35 -0.40
C GLU A 223 -19.28 28.04 -0.68
N ARG A 224 -17.95 28.13 -0.79
CA ARG A 224 -17.06 26.96 -0.90
C ARG A 224 -17.13 26.08 0.37
N LYS A 225 -17.34 26.70 1.54
CA LYS A 225 -17.42 26.04 2.85
C LYS A 225 -18.77 25.34 3.05
N ASP A 226 -19.90 25.87 2.55
CA ASP A 226 -21.20 25.18 2.63
C ASP A 226 -21.28 23.97 1.67
N GLN A 227 -20.78 24.12 0.45
CA GLN A 227 -20.62 22.98 -0.48
C GLN A 227 -19.62 21.95 0.08
N GLY A 228 -18.52 22.43 0.67
CA GLY A 228 -17.55 21.60 1.36
C GLY A 228 -18.16 20.85 2.55
N LEU A 229 -19.05 21.46 3.33
CA LEU A 229 -19.69 20.84 4.49
C LEU A 229 -20.63 19.72 4.07
N LYS A 230 -21.52 19.94 3.08
CA LYS A 230 -22.42 18.89 2.56
C LYS A 230 -21.64 17.72 1.96
N ARG A 231 -20.57 18.03 1.22
CA ARG A 231 -19.65 17.03 0.65
C ARG A 231 -18.95 16.24 1.76
N THR A 232 -18.46 16.91 2.79
CA THR A 232 -17.83 16.29 3.97
C THR A 232 -18.80 15.37 4.70
N VAL A 233 -20.04 15.80 4.95
CA VAL A 233 -21.04 14.96 5.62
C VAL A 233 -21.35 13.71 4.81
N LYS A 234 -21.53 13.83 3.49
CA LYS A 234 -21.75 12.69 2.59
C LYS A 234 -20.57 11.71 2.63
N LEU A 235 -19.34 12.21 2.52
CA LEU A 235 -18.12 11.40 2.58
C LEU A 235 -18.02 10.63 3.89
N TYR A 236 -18.26 11.30 5.02
CA TYR A 236 -18.21 10.65 6.33
C TYR A 236 -19.33 9.61 6.51
N ALA A 237 -20.52 9.82 5.94
CA ALA A 237 -21.60 8.82 5.96
C ALA A 237 -21.23 7.58 5.13
N GLU A 238 -20.68 7.76 3.93
CA GLU A 238 -20.19 6.66 3.08
C GLU A 238 -19.09 5.85 3.77
N ILE A 239 -18.18 6.52 4.47
CA ILE A 239 -17.16 5.83 5.27
C ILE A 239 -17.77 4.99 6.37
N VAL A 240 -18.71 5.53 7.15
CA VAL A 240 -19.32 4.78 8.24
C VAL A 240 -19.93 3.49 7.69
N PHE A 241 -20.58 3.56 6.53
CA PHE A 241 -21.07 2.39 5.83
C PHE A 241 -19.94 1.41 5.45
N ILE A 242 -18.87 1.89 4.81
CA ILE A 242 -17.70 1.06 4.45
C ILE A 242 -17.06 0.42 5.69
N GLN A 243 -16.90 1.16 6.77
CA GLN A 243 -16.30 0.68 8.01
C GLN A 243 -17.17 -0.39 8.68
N VAL A 244 -18.50 -0.24 8.65
CA VAL A 244 -19.43 -1.27 9.12
C VAL A 244 -19.30 -2.53 8.27
N LEU A 245 -19.26 -2.41 6.94
CA LEU A 245 -19.05 -3.55 6.06
C LEU A 245 -17.71 -4.25 6.36
N VAL A 246 -16.61 -3.51 6.41
CA VAL A 246 -15.30 -4.07 6.73
C VAL A 246 -15.31 -4.75 8.10
N ALA A 247 -15.91 -4.14 9.13
CA ALA A 247 -16.00 -4.73 10.46
C ALA A 247 -16.80 -6.03 10.51
N ILE A 248 -17.86 -6.16 9.68
CA ILE A 248 -18.68 -7.37 9.59
C ILE A 248 -17.98 -8.45 8.76
N PHE A 249 -17.43 -8.09 7.61
CA PHE A 249 -16.85 -9.06 6.67
C PHE A 249 -15.43 -9.50 7.05
N THR A 250 -14.65 -8.68 7.76
CA THR A 250 -13.27 -9.05 8.16
C THR A 250 -13.24 -10.31 9.05
N PRO A 251 -14.05 -10.43 10.11
CA PRO A 251 -14.14 -11.67 10.90
C PRO A 251 -14.58 -12.87 10.06
N VAL A 252 -15.53 -12.68 9.14
CA VAL A 252 -16.02 -13.74 8.25
C VAL A 252 -14.92 -14.22 7.32
N LEU A 253 -14.19 -13.30 6.66
CA LEU A 253 -13.05 -13.62 5.81
C LEU A 253 -11.92 -14.30 6.59
N MET A 254 -11.63 -13.83 7.81
CA MET A 254 -10.62 -14.46 8.67
C MET A 254 -11.05 -15.87 9.12
N ILE A 255 -12.33 -16.10 9.38
CA ILE A 255 -12.88 -17.43 9.70
C ILE A 255 -12.82 -18.33 8.47
N VAL A 256 -13.22 -17.85 7.29
CA VAL A 256 -13.17 -18.61 6.03
C VAL A 256 -11.72 -18.95 5.64
N ALA A 257 -10.78 -18.03 5.82
CA ALA A 257 -9.36 -18.27 5.59
C ALA A 257 -8.76 -19.25 6.62
N ARG A 258 -9.23 -19.21 7.88
CA ARG A 258 -8.75 -20.08 8.96
C ARG A 258 -9.36 -21.48 8.96
N PHE A 259 -10.59 -21.63 8.47
CA PHE A 259 -11.34 -22.89 8.46
C PHE A 259 -11.61 -23.43 7.05
N GLY A 260 -11.11 -22.77 6.00
CA GLY A 260 -11.11 -23.26 4.63
C GLY A 260 -12.48 -23.73 4.16
N VAL A 261 -13.38 -22.81 3.79
CA VAL A 261 -14.54 -23.18 2.95
C VAL A 261 -14.08 -23.28 1.50
N VAL A 262 -13.06 -24.10 1.27
CA VAL A 262 -12.75 -24.72 -0.02
C VAL A 262 -12.55 -26.18 0.35
N GLY A 263 -13.59 -26.98 0.16
CA GLY A 263 -13.52 -28.43 0.33
C GLY A 263 -12.36 -28.99 -0.50
N PRO A 264 -11.82 -30.17 -0.13
CA PRO A 264 -10.69 -30.78 -0.81
C PRO A 264 -10.93 -30.78 -2.32
N GLY A 265 -10.02 -30.14 -3.07
CA GLY A 265 -10.05 -30.19 -4.53
C GLY A 265 -10.05 -31.64 -5.03
N PRO A 266 -10.48 -31.89 -6.28
CA PRO A 266 -10.80 -33.24 -6.80
C PRO A 266 -9.68 -34.29 -6.70
N LYS A 267 -8.44 -33.89 -6.38
CA LYS A 267 -7.33 -34.82 -6.11
C LYS A 267 -7.33 -35.42 -4.69
N ALA A 268 -7.87 -34.73 -3.68
CA ALA A 268 -7.92 -35.25 -2.30
C ALA A 268 -9.09 -36.21 -2.05
N ALA A 269 -10.14 -36.18 -2.89
CA ALA A 269 -11.22 -37.18 -2.85
C ALA A 269 -10.77 -38.58 -3.30
N LYS A 270 -9.66 -38.70 -4.03
CA LYS A 270 -9.13 -39.98 -4.52
C LYS A 270 -8.28 -40.72 -3.47
N ALA A 271 -7.82 -40.03 -2.44
CA ALA A 271 -7.00 -40.60 -1.36
C ALA A 271 -7.80 -41.17 -0.18
N LEU A 272 -9.12 -40.94 -0.15
CA LEU A 272 -10.04 -41.41 0.91
C LEU A 272 -10.93 -42.59 0.48
N ARG A 273 -10.56 -43.27 -0.62
CA ARG A 273 -11.11 -44.59 -0.98
C ARG A 273 -10.01 -45.64 -0.86
N LEU A 274 -9.72 -46.01 0.38
CA LEU A 274 -9.18 -47.31 0.79
C LEU A 274 -9.97 -47.75 2.02
#